data_AF-A0AAD9UR51-F1
#
_entry.id   AF-A0AAD9UR51-F1
#
_cell.length_a   1.000
_cell.length_b   1.000
_cell.length_c   1.000
_cell.angle_alpha   90.00
_cell.angle_beta   90.00
_cell.angle_gamma   90.00
#
_symmetry.space_group_name_H-M   'P 1'
#
loop_
_entity.id
_entity.type
_entity.pdbx_description
1 polymer ?
#
loop_
_entity_poly.entity_id
_entity_poly.type
_entity_poly.pdbx_seq_one_letter_code
_entity_poly.pdbx_strand_id
1 'polypeptide(L)'
;MPSTDGSRPQDSCTYFFDSIGPLHCGGRIHNATLDHSAKFPFKIPPTYPITNVIISDTHVKQLHSGVNATITALRQSYWITPSPLPKVKVQEAPPFAVTGADFAEPLCVLGDQGHIKCYICLPTCALTRAVHLEAVPDLTECSFLQAFRRFAGANPYHW
;
A
#
# COMPACT_ATOMS: atom_id res chain seq x y z
N MET A 1 -23.11 34.11 -12.06
CA MET A 1 -22.44 34.35 -10.77
C MET A 1 -23.37 33.87 -9.66
N PRO A 2 -23.01 32.80 -8.95
CA PRO A 2 -23.20 32.82 -7.50
C PRO A 2 -21.94 32.34 -6.75
N SER A 3 -21.78 32.93 -5.57
CA SER A 3 -20.65 32.89 -4.65
C SER A 3 -20.86 31.88 -3.52
N THR A 4 -19.76 31.21 -3.16
CA THR A 4 -19.27 30.81 -1.81
C THR A 4 -20.26 30.50 -0.69
N ASP A 5 -20.18 29.31 -0.10
CA ASP A 5 -19.49 29.06 1.20
C ASP A 5 -19.86 27.66 1.75
N GLY A 6 -18.94 27.04 2.52
CA GLY A 6 -19.33 26.12 3.58
C GLY A 6 -18.71 24.72 3.54
N SER A 7 -17.53 24.57 4.16
CA SER A 7 -16.93 23.32 4.67
C SER A 7 -16.50 22.24 3.66
N ARG A 8 -15.18 22.16 3.39
CA ARG A 8 -14.55 20.97 2.78
C ARG A 8 -14.32 19.90 3.86
N PRO A 9 -14.91 18.70 3.79
CA PRO A 9 -14.41 17.57 4.54
C PRO A 9 -13.10 17.10 3.88
N GLN A 10 -12.02 17.02 4.66
CA GLN A 10 -10.73 16.46 4.23
C GLN A 10 -10.71 14.93 4.34
N ASP A 11 -11.82 14.27 3.99
CA ASP A 11 -11.87 12.81 3.88
C ASP A 11 -11.81 12.40 2.41
N SER A 12 -10.76 11.66 2.11
CA SER A 12 -10.24 11.33 0.79
C SER A 12 -11.27 10.75 -0.20
N CYS A 13 -11.15 11.18 -1.46
CA CYS A 13 -11.90 10.80 -2.68
C CYS A 13 -13.10 11.73 -2.98
N THR A 14 -12.86 12.72 -3.84
CA THR A 14 -13.89 13.66 -4.29
C THR A 14 -14.84 12.92 -5.23
N TYR A 15 -16.07 12.66 -4.76
CA TYR A 15 -17.10 12.07 -5.59
C TYR A 15 -17.74 13.17 -6.45
N PHE A 16 -17.88 12.91 -7.75
CA PHE A 16 -18.56 13.82 -8.67
C PHE A 16 -19.76 13.11 -9.28
N PHE A 17 -20.91 13.79 -9.24
CA PHE A 17 -22.08 13.44 -10.02
C PHE A 17 -21.96 14.14 -11.37
N ASP A 18 -21.95 13.38 -12.46
CA ASP A 18 -22.20 13.97 -13.76
C ASP A 18 -23.72 14.08 -13.96
N SER A 19 -24.18 15.14 -14.62
CA SER A 19 -25.56 15.62 -14.67
C SER A 19 -26.61 14.62 -15.21
N ILE A 20 -26.20 13.43 -15.68
CA ILE A 20 -27.07 12.38 -16.22
C ILE A 20 -26.58 10.95 -15.90
N GLY A 21 -25.67 10.73 -14.92
CA GLY A 21 -24.97 9.43 -14.86
C GLY A 21 -24.30 8.97 -13.57
N PRO A 22 -23.65 7.78 -13.61
CA PRO A 22 -23.15 7.07 -12.44
C PRO A 22 -21.99 7.78 -11.72
N LEU A 23 -21.81 7.47 -10.44
CA LEU A 23 -20.86 8.10 -9.54
C LEU A 23 -19.40 7.90 -9.99
N HIS A 24 -18.70 9.00 -10.29
CA HIS A 24 -17.27 9.01 -10.55
C HIS A 24 -16.47 9.28 -9.27
N CYS A 25 -15.32 8.62 -9.13
CA CYS A 25 -14.41 8.82 -8.01
C CYS A 25 -13.18 9.61 -8.47
N GLY A 26 -12.96 10.80 -7.92
CA GLY A 26 -11.71 11.55 -8.07
C GLY A 26 -10.59 10.92 -7.26
N GLY A 27 -9.57 10.38 -7.94
CA GLY A 27 -8.41 9.73 -7.33
C GLY A 27 -7.09 10.49 -7.49
N ARG A 28 -5.99 9.92 -6.97
CA ARG A 28 -4.61 10.47 -7.06
C ARG A 28 -4.06 10.61 -8.49
N ILE A 29 -4.73 10.01 -9.48
CA ILE A 29 -4.30 9.94 -10.88
C ILE A 29 -4.95 11.00 -11.77
N HIS A 30 -5.56 12.04 -11.18
CA HIS A 30 -6.26 13.09 -11.95
C HIS A 30 -5.35 13.77 -13.00
N ASN A 31 -4.04 13.82 -12.76
CA ASN A 31 -3.06 14.50 -13.63
C ASN A 31 -2.30 13.56 -14.57
N ALA A 32 -2.58 12.25 -14.55
CA ALA A 32 -1.89 11.30 -15.40
C ALA A 32 -2.31 11.47 -16.87
N THR A 33 -1.42 11.19 -17.82
CA THR A 33 -1.73 11.17 -19.27
C THR A 33 -2.46 9.88 -19.63
N LEU A 34 -3.63 9.67 -19.04
CA LEU A 34 -4.52 8.54 -19.27
C LEU A 34 -5.82 9.01 -19.91
N ASP A 35 -6.60 8.08 -20.46
CA ASP A 35 -7.95 8.39 -20.92
C ASP A 35 -8.86 8.82 -19.76
N HIS A 36 -9.85 9.67 -20.03
CA HIS A 36 -10.74 10.22 -19.00
C HIS A 36 -11.45 9.12 -18.20
N SER A 37 -11.87 8.04 -18.87
CA SER A 37 -12.52 6.89 -18.24
C SER A 37 -11.61 6.16 -17.24
N ALA A 38 -10.29 6.11 -17.52
CA ALA A 38 -9.30 5.51 -16.64
C ALA A 38 -8.90 6.42 -15.48
N LYS A 39 -9.00 7.75 -15.65
CA LYS A 39 -8.78 8.72 -14.56
C LYS A 39 -9.95 8.74 -13.57
N PHE A 40 -11.16 8.56 -14.09
CA PHE A 40 -12.42 8.65 -13.34
C PHE A 40 -13.32 7.46 -13.64
N PRO A 41 -12.96 6.24 -13.20
CA PRO A 41 -13.73 5.04 -13.51
C PRO A 41 -15.09 5.04 -12.80
N PHE A 42 -16.07 4.35 -13.40
CA PHE A 42 -17.39 4.20 -12.82
C PHE A 42 -17.36 3.24 -11.64
N LYS A 43 -17.85 3.66 -10.47
CA LYS A 43 -17.91 2.81 -9.29
C LYS A 43 -19.09 1.85 -9.37
N ILE A 44 -18.82 0.54 -9.29
CA ILE A 44 -19.86 -0.50 -9.33
C ILE A 44 -19.77 -1.35 -8.06
N PRO A 45 -20.82 -1.34 -7.21
CA PRO A 45 -20.90 -2.26 -6.09
C PRO A 45 -21.00 -3.73 -6.56
N PRO A 46 -20.29 -4.67 -5.91
CA PRO A 46 -20.28 -6.07 -6.29
C PRO A 46 -21.66 -6.74 -6.12
N THR A 47 -22.56 -6.13 -5.36
CA THR A 47 -23.92 -6.61 -5.09
C THR A 47 -24.82 -6.60 -6.33
N TYR A 48 -24.56 -5.74 -7.32
CA TYR A 48 -25.45 -5.63 -8.48
C TYR A 48 -25.23 -6.77 -9.48
N PRO A 49 -26.32 -7.36 -10.05
CA PRO A 49 -26.22 -8.42 -11.05
C PRO A 49 -25.41 -8.04 -12.30
N ILE A 50 -25.41 -6.75 -12.67
CA ILE A 50 -24.69 -6.24 -13.84
C ILE A 50 -23.16 -6.40 -13.70
N THR A 51 -22.64 -6.43 -12.47
CA THR A 51 -21.20 -6.58 -12.21
C THR A 51 -20.66 -7.87 -12.80
N ASN A 52 -21.39 -8.98 -12.61
CA ASN A 52 -20.99 -10.29 -13.13
C ASN A 52 -21.00 -10.32 -14.66
N VAL A 53 -21.97 -9.66 -15.29
CA VAL A 53 -22.06 -9.55 -16.74
C VAL A 53 -20.87 -8.76 -17.29
N ILE A 54 -20.53 -7.63 -16.67
CA ILE A 54 -19.38 -6.79 -17.06
C ILE A 54 -18.06 -7.56 -16.91
N ILE A 55 -17.88 -8.28 -15.79
CA ILE A 55 -16.69 -9.11 -15.58
C ILE A 55 -16.60 -10.20 -16.66
N SER A 56 -17.71 -10.90 -16.93
CA SER A 56 -17.74 -11.98 -17.93
C SER A 56 -17.48 -11.47 -19.34
N ASP A 57 -18.09 -10.36 -19.73
CA ASP A 57 -17.85 -9.72 -21.04
C ASP A 57 -16.38 -9.28 -21.17
N THR A 58 -15.83 -8.63 -20.14
CA THR A 58 -14.42 -8.21 -20.14
C THR A 58 -13.48 -9.41 -20.19
N HIS A 59 -13.81 -10.50 -19.49
CA HIS A 59 -13.02 -11.73 -19.51
C HIS A 59 -12.96 -12.36 -20.90
N VAL A 60 -14.09 -12.43 -21.60
CA VAL A 60 -14.17 -12.94 -22.99
C VAL A 60 -13.40 -12.02 -23.95
N LYS A 61 -13.53 -10.70 -23.80
CA LYS A 61 -12.78 -9.70 -24.61
C LYS A 61 -11.27 -9.79 -24.40
N GLN A 62 -10.83 -10.16 -23.20
CA GLN A 62 -9.42 -10.40 -22.89
C GLN A 62 -8.95 -11.79 -23.34
N LEU A 63 -9.71 -12.51 -24.18
CA LEU A 63 -9.37 -13.82 -24.73
C LEU A 63 -8.97 -14.83 -23.64
N HIS A 64 -9.62 -14.75 -22.47
CA HIS A 64 -9.30 -15.59 -21.32
C HIS A 64 -7.85 -15.48 -20.81
N SER A 65 -7.18 -14.33 -21.01
CA SER A 65 -5.77 -14.06 -20.63
C SER A 65 -5.48 -14.08 -19.11
N GLY A 66 -6.38 -14.63 -18.29
CA GLY A 66 -6.26 -14.78 -16.85
C GLY A 66 -6.86 -13.63 -16.04
N VAL A 67 -6.96 -13.86 -14.73
CA VAL A 67 -7.66 -12.97 -13.79
C VAL A 67 -7.02 -11.58 -13.72
N ASN A 68 -5.69 -11.50 -13.66
CA ASN A 68 -4.99 -10.21 -13.57
C ASN A 68 -5.17 -9.35 -14.82
N ALA A 69 -5.21 -9.96 -16.01
CA ALA A 69 -5.48 -9.26 -17.27
C ALA A 69 -6.92 -8.73 -17.29
N THR A 70 -7.90 -9.55 -16.90
CA THR A 70 -9.30 -9.13 -16.78
C THR A 70 -9.47 -7.99 -15.78
N ILE A 71 -8.85 -8.08 -14.60
CA ILE A 71 -8.89 -7.01 -13.58
C ILE A 71 -8.24 -5.72 -14.09
N THR A 72 -7.11 -5.83 -14.79
CA THR A 72 -6.39 -4.67 -15.33
C THR A 72 -7.27 -3.94 -16.36
N ALA A 73 -7.89 -4.68 -17.28
CA ALA A 73 -8.82 -4.14 -18.26
C ALA A 73 -10.06 -3.52 -17.60
N LEU A 74 -10.65 -4.19 -16.60
CA LEU A 74 -11.77 -3.65 -15.84
C LEU A 74 -11.42 -2.32 -15.18
N ARG A 75 -10.24 -2.19 -14.58
CA ARG A 75 -9.77 -0.97 -13.90
C ARG A 75 -9.62 0.25 -14.83
N GLN A 76 -9.57 0.05 -16.15
CA GLN A 76 -9.51 1.17 -17.10
C GLN A 76 -10.85 1.89 -17.25
N SER A 77 -11.97 1.28 -16.86
CA SER A 77 -13.30 1.90 -17.05
C SER A 77 -14.21 1.75 -15.82
N TYR A 78 -13.96 0.75 -14.97
CA TYR A 78 -14.80 0.40 -13.83
C TYR A 78 -13.98 0.20 -12.55
N TRP A 79 -14.52 0.69 -11.44
CA TRP A 79 -14.01 0.44 -10.11
C TRP A 79 -14.98 -0.44 -9.35
N ILE A 80 -14.80 -1.75 -9.46
CA ILE A 80 -15.56 -2.73 -8.68
C ILE A 80 -14.99 -2.71 -7.27
N THR A 81 -15.77 -2.25 -6.30
CA THR A 81 -15.31 -2.23 -4.92
C THR A 81 -15.16 -3.66 -4.41
N PRO A 82 -14.02 -4.02 -3.80
CA PRO A 82 -13.89 -5.32 -3.16
C PRO A 82 -14.98 -5.48 -2.11
N SER A 83 -15.43 -6.72 -1.89
CA SER A 83 -16.31 -7.04 -0.76
C SER A 83 -15.73 -6.41 0.52
N PRO A 84 -16.55 -5.82 1.40
CA PRO A 84 -16.06 -5.24 2.63
C PRO A 84 -15.20 -6.30 3.34
N LEU A 85 -13.93 -5.96 3.54
CA LEU A 85 -13.02 -6.80 4.31
C LEU A 85 -13.67 -7.05 5.68
N PRO A 86 -13.45 -8.22 6.31
CA PRO A 86 -13.95 -8.49 7.65
C PRO A 86 -13.66 -7.28 8.55
N LYS A 87 -14.67 -6.79 9.26
CA LYS A 87 -14.50 -5.66 10.17
C LYS A 87 -13.50 -6.08 11.26
N VAL A 88 -12.29 -5.52 11.15
CA VAL A 88 -11.21 -5.53 12.15
C VAL A 88 -10.43 -6.85 12.29
N LYS A 89 -9.13 -6.77 11.97
CA LYS A 89 -8.05 -7.42 12.75
C LYS A 89 -6.99 -6.37 13.08
N VAL A 90 -7.39 -5.27 13.69
CA VAL A 90 -6.43 -4.36 14.36
C VAL A 90 -6.55 -4.68 15.83
N GLN A 91 -5.70 -5.58 16.30
CA GLN A 91 -5.50 -5.78 17.72
C GLN A 91 -4.55 -4.67 18.17
N GLU A 92 -5.01 -3.83 19.10
CA GLU A 92 -4.13 -2.86 19.74
C GLU A 92 -3.02 -3.62 20.45
N ALA A 93 -1.79 -3.35 20.04
CA ALA A 93 -0.60 -3.94 20.62
C ALA A 93 0.53 -2.90 20.55
N PRO A 94 1.46 -2.93 21.52
CA PRO A 94 2.51 -1.93 21.59
C PRO A 94 3.39 -1.96 20.34
N PRO A 95 4.07 -0.84 20.00
CA PRO A 95 5.08 -0.83 18.95
C PRO A 95 6.08 -1.97 19.16
N PHE A 96 6.44 -2.63 18.06
CA PHE A 96 7.33 -3.78 18.01
C PHE A 96 6.79 -5.06 18.68
N ALA A 97 5.51 -5.16 19.07
CA ALA A 97 4.96 -6.43 19.57
C ALA A 97 5.03 -7.58 18.54
N VAL A 98 5.01 -7.24 17.24
CA VAL A 98 5.32 -8.17 16.14
C VAL A 98 6.39 -7.52 15.28
N THR A 99 7.61 -8.01 15.39
CA THR A 99 8.78 -7.45 14.71
C THR A 99 9.35 -8.47 13.72
N GLY A 100 9.51 -8.04 12.46
CA GLY A 100 10.35 -8.73 11.49
C GLY A 100 11.75 -8.10 11.50
N ALA A 101 12.77 -8.85 11.11
CA ALA A 101 14.12 -8.33 10.91
C ALA A 101 14.54 -8.58 9.47
N ASP A 102 15.20 -7.59 8.88
CA ASP A 102 15.76 -7.67 7.54
C ASP A 102 17.13 -6.96 7.50
N PHE A 103 17.88 -7.11 6.41
CA PHE A 103 19.10 -6.36 6.17
C PHE A 103 18.98 -5.56 4.88
N ALA A 104 19.41 -4.29 4.94
CA ALA A 104 19.57 -3.49 3.74
C ALA A 104 20.77 -3.97 2.91
N GLU A 105 20.80 -3.54 1.65
CA GLU A 105 21.97 -3.67 0.78
C GLU A 105 23.25 -3.15 1.45
N PRO A 106 24.41 -3.76 1.18
CA PRO A 106 25.66 -3.34 1.79
C PRO A 106 25.98 -1.89 1.43
N LEU A 107 26.32 -1.11 2.44
CA LEU A 107 26.84 0.24 2.31
C LEU A 107 28.37 0.18 2.37
N CYS A 108 29.03 0.81 1.41
CA CYS A 108 30.48 0.99 1.46
C CYS A 108 30.77 2.26 2.27
N VAL A 109 31.22 2.08 3.51
CA VAL A 109 31.68 3.19 4.35
C VAL A 109 33.19 3.36 4.24
N LEU A 110 33.67 4.59 4.42
CA LEU A 110 35.09 4.90 4.42
C LEU A 110 35.68 4.48 5.77
N GLY A 111 36.60 3.52 5.75
CA GLY A 111 37.41 3.14 6.90
C GLY A 111 38.85 3.64 6.77
N ASP A 112 39.61 3.53 7.86
CA ASP A 112 41.00 4.01 7.94
C ASP A 112 41.94 3.32 6.94
N GLN A 113 41.62 2.09 6.53
CA GLN A 113 42.39 1.27 5.58
C GLN A 113 41.69 1.15 4.20
N GLY A 114 40.74 2.05 3.90
CA GLY A 114 39.96 2.06 2.65
C GLY A 114 38.47 1.76 2.85
N HIS A 115 37.76 1.46 1.76
CA HIS A 115 36.32 1.19 1.82
C HIS A 115 36.03 -0.15 2.49
N ILE A 116 35.22 -0.13 3.54
CA ILE A 116 34.71 -1.32 4.22
C ILE A 116 33.23 -1.47 3.95
N LYS A 117 32.78 -2.71 3.74
CA LYS A 117 31.35 -3.01 3.63
C LYS A 117 30.76 -3.04 5.03
N CYS A 118 29.62 -2.39 5.20
CA CYS A 118 28.76 -2.53 6.37
C CYS A 118 27.33 -2.77 5.91
N TYR A 119 26.50 -3.24 6.83
CA TYR A 119 25.11 -3.56 6.60
C TYR A 119 24.25 -2.78 7.58
N ILE A 120 22.98 -2.56 7.23
CA ILE A 120 22.00 -2.01 8.16
C ILE A 120 21.02 -3.12 8.51
N CYS A 121 20.94 -3.46 9.80
CA CYS A 121 19.87 -4.30 10.35
C CYS A 121 18.61 -3.46 10.50
N LEU A 122 17.48 -3.99 10.02
CA LEU A 122 16.19 -3.31 9.90
C LEU A 122 15.08 -4.02 10.71
N PRO A 123 15.08 -3.97 12.06
CA PRO A 123 13.92 -4.40 12.82
C PRO A 123 12.70 -3.54 12.48
N THR A 124 11.67 -4.16 11.92
CA THR A 124 10.45 -3.52 11.45
C THR A 124 9.23 -4.03 12.20
N CYS A 125 8.46 -3.11 12.78
CA CYS A 125 7.20 -3.40 13.43
C CYS A 125 6.10 -3.66 12.39
N ALA A 126 5.49 -4.85 12.40
CA ALA A 126 4.39 -5.20 11.50
C ALA A 126 3.09 -4.44 11.82
N LEU A 127 2.94 -3.96 13.06
CA LEU A 127 1.72 -3.30 13.53
C LEU A 127 1.71 -1.79 13.21
N THR A 128 2.84 -1.12 13.41
CA THR A 128 2.95 0.34 13.27
C THR A 128 3.78 0.76 12.06
N ARG A 129 4.45 -0.18 11.39
CA ARG A 129 5.47 0.09 10.36
C ARG A 129 6.64 0.94 10.85
N ALA A 130 6.85 1.03 12.16
CA ALA A 130 8.06 1.63 12.72
C ALA A 130 9.28 0.80 12.34
N VAL A 131 10.38 1.47 12.01
CA VAL A 131 11.65 0.84 11.61
C VAL A 131 12.75 1.33 12.54
N HIS A 132 13.49 0.39 13.13
CA HIS A 132 14.74 0.67 13.82
C HIS A 132 15.90 0.46 12.83
N LEU A 133 16.90 1.34 12.86
CA LEU A 133 18.04 1.29 11.96
C LEU A 133 19.30 1.11 12.78
N GLU A 134 20.03 0.01 12.53
CA GLU A 134 21.27 -0.25 13.23
C GLU A 134 22.37 -0.66 12.25
N ALA A 135 23.50 0.02 12.30
CA ALA A 135 24.67 -0.32 11.48
C ALA A 135 25.43 -1.51 12.09
N VAL A 136 25.76 -2.47 11.24
CA VAL A 136 26.40 -3.74 11.60
C VAL A 136 27.59 -3.98 10.66
N PRO A 137 28.74 -4.46 11.15
CA PRO A 137 29.93 -4.60 10.31
C PRO A 137 29.80 -5.71 9.26
N ASP A 138 29.02 -6.75 9.51
CA ASP A 138 28.89 -7.92 8.65
C ASP A 138 27.53 -8.62 8.83
N LEU A 139 27.23 -9.58 7.96
CA LEU A 139 26.03 -10.41 7.99
C LEU A 139 26.19 -11.67 8.87
N THR A 140 27.10 -11.67 9.84
CA THR A 140 27.27 -12.83 10.72
C THR A 140 26.18 -12.86 11.78
N GLU A 141 25.88 -14.07 12.26
CA GLU A 141 24.93 -14.29 13.35
C GLU A 141 25.33 -13.53 14.62
N CYS A 142 26.62 -13.50 14.96
CA CYS A 142 27.14 -12.79 16.12
C CYS A 142 26.80 -11.29 16.06
N SER A 143 27.07 -10.67 14.91
CA SER A 143 26.81 -9.24 14.69
C SER A 143 25.31 -8.94 14.70
N PHE A 144 24.49 -9.83 14.12
CA PHE A 144 23.03 -9.75 14.21
C PHE A 144 22.53 -9.86 15.66
N LEU A 145 22.96 -10.87 16.42
CA LEU A 145 22.53 -11.08 17.81
C LEU A 145 22.94 -9.92 18.71
N GLN A 146 24.12 -9.33 18.48
CA GLN A 146 24.55 -8.15 19.22
C GLN A 146 23.66 -6.94 18.93
N ALA A 147 23.30 -6.72 17.66
CA ALA A 147 22.36 -5.69 17.25
C ALA A 147 20.96 -5.93 17.83
N PHE A 148 20.43 -7.14 17.66
CA PHE A 148 19.12 -7.51 18.17
C PHE A 148 19.03 -7.38 19.70
N ARG A 149 20.09 -7.71 20.44
CA ARG A 149 20.14 -7.48 21.90
C ARG A 149 20.08 -5.99 22.27
N ARG A 150 20.74 -5.11 21.51
CA ARG A 150 20.65 -3.66 21.71
C ARG A 150 19.25 -3.15 21.40
N PHE A 151 18.67 -3.60 20.29
CA PHE A 151 17.28 -3.30 19.92
C PHE A 151 16.28 -3.76 20.99
N ALA A 152 16.38 -5.00 21.47
CA ALA A 152 15.50 -5.55 22.50
C ALA A 152 15.68 -4.82 23.85
N GLY A 153 16.92 -4.50 24.25
CA GLY A 153 17.19 -3.73 25.46
C GLY A 153 16.64 -2.29 25.41
N ALA A 154 16.55 -1.69 24.22
CA ALA A 154 15.94 -0.38 24.02
C ALA A 154 14.41 -0.40 23.95
N ASN A 155 13.78 -1.57 23.77
CA ASN A 155 12.34 -1.73 23.61
C ASN A 155 11.78 -2.73 24.65
N PRO A 156 11.21 -2.24 25.77
CA PRO A 156 10.82 -3.09 26.90
C PRO A 156 9.60 -4.00 26.63
N TYR A 157 9.03 -3.99 25.43
CA TYR A 157 7.83 -4.75 25.06
C TYR A 157 8.13 -6.10 24.42
N HIS A 158 9.39 -6.52 24.38
CA HIS A 158 9.83 -7.84 23.91
C HIS A 158 10.24 -8.73 25.09
N TRP A 159 9.31 -9.54 25.61
CA TRP A 159 9.56 -10.65 26.55
C TRP A 159 8.69 -11.84 26.19
#